data_AF-A0A535EB92-F1
#
_entry.id   AF-A0A535EB92-F1
#
_cell.length_a   1.000
_cell.length_b   1.000
_cell.length_c   1.000
_cell.angle_alpha   90.00
_cell.angle_beta   90.00
_cell.angle_gamma   90.00
#
_symmetry.space_group_name_H-M   'P 1'
#
loop_
_entity.id
_entity.type
_entity.pdbx_description
1 polymer ?
#
loop_
_entity_poly.entity_id
_entity_poly.type
_entity_poly.pdbx_seq_one_letter_code
_entity_poly.pdbx_strand_id
1 'polypeptide(L)'
;MSTQQHLARIGAAAAMSGAVTLFVATLLHPMSADPNDPPAAFAEYAADRLWVASHLGQFLGVAALGVALVALGATVEAGTPSAWARIGVAGTAASVATTAALQAVDGVALKVMVTRWMEASGEARARAFEGAFAVRQVEVGLASLLSVLFGLTVSAFGISMLLSRRFPTWLGWLGLLGGLGTLAAG
;
A
#
# COMPACT_ATOMS: atom_id res chain seq x y z
N MET A 1 16.98 29.00 5.25
CA MET A 1 16.89 27.68 4.59
C MET A 1 15.88 27.78 3.46
N SER A 2 16.11 27.14 2.31
CA SER A 2 15.17 27.21 1.17
C SER A 2 14.05 26.18 1.34
N THR A 3 12.87 26.43 0.75
CA THR A 3 11.71 25.49 0.74
C THR A 3 12.12 24.08 0.30
N GLN A 4 13.04 23.97 -0.67
CA GLN A 4 13.59 22.71 -1.16
C GLN A 4 14.34 21.91 -0.08
N GLN A 5 15.10 22.60 0.78
CA GLN A 5 15.81 21.94 1.90
C GLN A 5 14.83 21.41 2.96
N HIS A 6 13.73 22.12 3.21
CA HIS A 6 12.69 21.64 4.13
C HIS A 6 11.95 20.43 3.57
N LEU A 7 11.56 20.46 2.30
CA LEU A 7 10.90 19.34 1.63
C LEU A 7 11.79 18.08 1.61
N ALA A 8 13.08 18.22 1.32
CA ALA A 8 14.02 17.10 1.36
C ALA A 8 14.12 16.46 2.76
N ARG A 9 14.15 17.26 3.83
CA ARG A 9 14.19 16.75 5.22
C ARG A 9 12.89 16.06 5.61
N ILE A 10 11.74 16.66 5.28
CA ILE A 10 10.42 16.06 5.53
C ILE A 10 10.31 14.73 4.77
N GLY A 11 10.68 14.71 3.50
CA GLY A 11 10.64 13.50 2.68
C GLY A 11 11.55 12.40 3.21
N ALA A 12 12.77 12.72 3.64
CA ALA A 12 13.69 11.74 4.23
C ALA A 12 13.17 11.18 5.56
N ALA A 13 12.66 12.04 6.44
CA ALA A 13 12.07 11.61 7.70
C ALA A 13 10.85 10.70 7.46
N ALA A 14 9.95 11.12 6.57
CA ALA A 14 8.74 10.37 6.20
C ALA A 14 9.07 9.03 5.52
N ALA A 15 10.10 8.99 4.68
CA ALA A 15 10.56 7.74 4.07
C ALA A 15 11.03 6.74 5.13
N MET A 16 11.87 7.18 6.08
CA MET A 16 12.39 6.32 7.13
C MET A 16 11.29 5.88 8.09
N SER A 17 10.52 6.83 8.64
CA SER A 17 9.45 6.50 9.58
C SER A 17 8.36 5.64 8.92
N GLY A 18 8.03 5.93 7.66
CA GLY A 18 7.05 5.18 6.89
C GLY A 18 7.49 3.75 6.63
N ALA A 19 8.73 3.55 6.18
CA ALA A 19 9.28 2.22 5.94
C ALA A 19 9.35 1.38 7.23
N VAL A 20 9.83 1.97 8.33
CA VAL A 20 9.88 1.28 9.64
C VAL A 20 8.47 0.93 10.13
N THR A 21 7.53 1.87 10.04
CA THR A 21 6.14 1.64 10.48
C THR A 21 5.48 0.53 9.66
N LEU A 22 5.61 0.58 8.33
CA LEU A 22 5.08 -0.44 7.43
C LEU A 22 5.69 -1.81 7.73
N PHE A 23 7.01 -1.88 7.89
CA PHE A 23 7.71 -3.12 8.21
C PHE A 23 7.23 -3.74 9.53
N VAL A 24 7.20 -2.95 10.61
CA VAL A 24 6.74 -3.42 11.93
C VAL A 24 5.27 -3.85 11.86
N ALA A 25 4.42 -3.07 11.21
CA ALA A 25 3.00 -3.40 11.08
C ALA A 25 2.79 -4.72 10.32
N THR A 26 3.55 -4.95 9.24
CA THR A 26 3.52 -6.21 8.49
C THR A 26 4.08 -7.39 9.28
N LEU A 27 5.09 -7.20 10.13
CA LEU A 27 5.56 -8.25 11.05
C LEU A 27 4.50 -8.65 12.09
N LEU A 28 3.63 -7.73 12.49
CA LEU A 28 2.54 -7.98 13.42
C LEU A 28 1.28 -8.53 12.73
N HIS A 29 1.25 -8.57 11.40
CA HIS A 29 0.15 -9.14 10.63
C HIS A 29 0.28 -10.68 10.58
N PRO A 30 -0.78 -11.45 10.88
CA PRO A 30 -0.70 -12.91 10.83
C PRO A 30 -0.55 -13.41 9.38
N MET A 31 0.32 -14.40 9.15
CA MET A 31 0.61 -14.95 7.81
C MET A 31 0.85 -16.47 7.85
N SER A 32 0.28 -17.18 8.84
CA SER A 32 0.54 -18.62 8.98
C SER A 32 -0.38 -19.45 8.10
N ALA A 33 -1.64 -19.04 7.95
CA ALA A 33 -2.58 -19.69 7.05
C ALA A 33 -2.37 -19.22 5.60
N ASP A 34 -2.59 -20.12 4.64
CA ASP A 34 -2.63 -19.75 3.22
C ASP A 34 -3.84 -18.81 2.98
N PRO A 35 -3.65 -17.58 2.48
CA PRO A 35 -4.75 -16.69 2.18
C PRO A 35 -5.72 -17.20 1.11
N ASN A 36 -5.34 -18.26 0.36
CA ASN A 36 -6.19 -18.96 -0.62
C ASN A 36 -6.97 -20.14 -0.02
N ASP A 37 -6.83 -20.40 1.28
CA ASP A 37 -7.69 -21.28 2.07
C ASP A 37 -8.57 -20.42 3.00
N PRO A 38 -9.73 -19.91 2.53
CA PRO A 38 -10.50 -18.92 3.28
C PRO A 38 -10.96 -19.41 4.66
N PRO A 39 -11.41 -20.67 4.86
CA PRO A 39 -11.70 -21.16 6.20
C PRO A 39 -10.53 -21.06 7.18
N ALA A 40 -9.33 -21.48 6.79
CA ALA A 40 -8.15 -21.41 7.67
C ALA A 40 -7.72 -19.96 7.92
N ALA A 41 -7.63 -19.16 6.85
CA ALA A 41 -7.26 -17.75 6.93
C ALA A 41 -8.25 -16.95 7.79
N PHE A 42 -9.55 -17.08 7.56
CA PHE A 42 -10.56 -16.35 8.34
C PHE A 42 -10.54 -16.73 9.82
N ALA A 43 -10.20 -17.98 10.15
CA ALA A 43 -10.09 -18.41 11.55
C ALA A 43 -8.87 -17.75 12.23
N GLU A 44 -7.73 -17.68 11.53
CA GLU A 44 -6.55 -16.94 11.99
C GLU A 44 -6.87 -15.44 12.16
N TYR A 45 -7.51 -14.83 11.17
CA TYR A 45 -7.85 -13.41 11.18
C TYR A 45 -8.82 -13.08 12.32
N ALA A 46 -9.80 -13.93 12.60
CA ALA A 46 -10.74 -13.77 13.71
C ALA A 46 -10.05 -13.91 15.07
N ALA A 47 -9.09 -14.83 15.21
CA ALA A 47 -8.36 -15.05 16.46
C ALA A 47 -7.33 -13.94 16.78
N ASP A 48 -6.79 -13.27 15.75
CA ASP A 48 -5.73 -12.28 15.92
C ASP A 48 -6.22 -10.97 16.55
N ARG A 49 -5.57 -10.52 17.63
CA ARG A 49 -5.96 -9.31 18.38
C ARG A 49 -5.36 -8.02 17.82
N LEU A 50 -4.32 -8.14 17.02
CA LEU A 50 -3.59 -7.03 16.43
C LEU A 50 -4.06 -6.70 15.00
N TRP A 51 -4.89 -7.55 14.39
CA TRP A 51 -5.37 -7.42 13.01
C TRP A 51 -5.71 -5.99 12.59
N VAL A 52 -6.59 -5.33 13.32
CA VAL A 52 -7.00 -3.95 12.98
C VAL A 52 -5.82 -2.99 13.14
N ALA A 53 -5.05 -3.14 14.22
CA ALA A 53 -3.93 -2.26 14.53
C ALA A 53 -2.78 -2.40 13.52
N SER A 54 -2.45 -3.62 13.07
CA SER A 54 -1.44 -3.88 12.05
C SER A 54 -1.87 -3.26 10.72
N HIS A 55 -3.12 -3.42 10.30
CA HIS A 55 -3.64 -2.79 9.09
C HIS A 55 -3.61 -1.25 9.14
N LEU A 56 -4.07 -0.64 10.24
CA LEU A 56 -3.96 0.80 10.41
C LEU A 56 -2.50 1.28 10.44
N GLY A 57 -1.59 0.48 11.02
CA GLY A 57 -0.15 0.71 10.96
C GLY A 57 0.40 0.66 9.52
N GLN A 58 -0.01 -0.32 8.72
CA GLN A 58 0.36 -0.43 7.31
C GLN A 58 -0.12 0.80 6.53
N PHE A 59 -1.36 1.24 6.74
CA PHE A 59 -1.88 2.47 6.14
C PHE A 59 -1.01 3.69 6.49
N LEU A 60 -0.70 3.89 7.78
CA LEU A 60 0.13 5.01 8.22
C LEU A 60 1.53 4.96 7.61
N GLY A 61 2.11 3.77 7.51
CA GLY A 61 3.39 3.54 6.83
C GLY A 61 3.34 3.96 5.36
N VAL A 62 2.33 3.51 4.62
CA VAL A 62 2.13 3.86 3.20
C VAL A 62 1.84 5.35 3.03
N ALA A 63 1.03 5.97 3.88
CA ALA A 63 0.75 7.40 3.83
C ALA A 63 2.02 8.24 4.04
N ALA A 64 2.89 7.85 4.98
CA ALA A 64 4.18 8.50 5.20
C ALA A 64 5.13 8.31 3.99
N LEU A 65 5.17 7.13 3.39
CA LEU A 65 5.89 6.91 2.13
C LEU A 65 5.33 7.76 0.99
N GLY A 66 4.01 7.97 0.94
CA GLY A 66 3.37 8.90 0.03
C GLY A 66 3.86 10.34 0.19
N VAL A 67 3.99 10.82 1.44
CA VAL A 67 4.60 12.13 1.72
C VAL A 67 6.03 12.21 1.19
N ALA A 68 6.82 11.14 1.33
CA ALA A 68 8.17 11.08 0.80
C ALA A 68 8.20 11.17 -0.74
N LEU A 69 7.31 10.48 -1.45
CA LEU A 69 7.20 10.56 -2.91
C LEU A 69 6.73 11.94 -3.39
N VAL A 70 5.81 12.58 -2.68
CA VAL A 70 5.38 13.96 -2.96
C VAL A 70 6.56 14.93 -2.79
N ALA A 71 7.31 14.80 -1.69
CA ALA A 71 8.50 15.61 -1.46
C ALA A 71 9.57 15.36 -2.53
N LEU A 72 9.80 14.11 -2.92
CA LEU A 72 10.73 13.74 -3.99
C LEU A 72 10.35 14.43 -5.30
N GLY A 73 9.07 14.37 -5.71
CA GLY A 73 8.59 15.00 -6.93
C GLY A 73 8.82 16.52 -6.97
N ALA A 74 8.78 17.18 -5.82
CA ALA A 74 9.05 18.61 -5.70
C ALA A 74 10.54 18.98 -5.84
N THR A 75 11.46 18.01 -5.73
CA THR A 75 12.92 18.23 -5.84
C THR A 75 13.48 18.02 -7.25
N VAL A 76 12.65 17.50 -8.17
CA VAL A 76 13.03 17.23 -9.56
C VAL A 76 13.17 18.54 -10.35
N GLU A 77 14.22 18.66 -11.15
CA GLU A 77 14.48 19.84 -11.97
C GLU A 77 13.41 20.08 -13.04
N ALA A 78 13.24 21.35 -13.42
CA ALA A 78 12.26 21.76 -14.41
C ALA A 78 12.49 21.11 -15.80
N GLY A 79 11.39 20.90 -16.53
CA GLY A 79 11.39 20.26 -17.85
C GLY A 79 10.70 18.90 -17.84
N THR A 80 11.08 18.03 -18.79
CA THR A 80 10.50 16.69 -18.95
C THR A 80 10.57 15.82 -17.68
N PRO A 81 11.67 15.80 -16.89
CA PRO A 81 11.71 15.04 -15.65
C PRO A 81 10.61 15.45 -14.66
N SER A 82 10.39 16.76 -14.48
CA SER A 82 9.34 17.28 -13.59
C SER A 82 7.93 16.93 -14.07
N ALA A 83 7.69 16.86 -15.39
CA ALA A 83 6.39 16.44 -15.91
C ALA A 83 6.03 15.01 -15.49
N TRP A 84 6.97 14.07 -15.62
CA TRP A 84 6.80 12.69 -15.14
C TRP A 84 6.68 12.61 -13.62
N ALA A 85 7.45 13.42 -12.89
CA ALA A 85 7.33 13.50 -11.43
C ALA A 85 5.93 13.94 -10.98
N ARG A 86 5.30 14.89 -11.67
CA ARG A 86 3.93 15.34 -11.37
C ARG A 86 2.89 14.24 -11.61
N ILE A 87 3.07 13.43 -12.65
CA ILE A 87 2.25 12.23 -12.87
C ILE A 87 2.43 11.25 -11.71
N GLY A 88 3.67 11.00 -11.29
CA GLY A 88 3.98 10.20 -10.11
C GLY A 88 3.35 10.74 -8.82
N VAL A 89 3.33 12.06 -8.62
CA VAL A 89 2.65 12.69 -7.47
C VAL A 89 1.14 12.45 -7.48
N ALA A 90 0.49 12.59 -8.65
CA ALA A 90 -0.94 12.29 -8.78
C ALA A 90 -1.23 10.79 -8.52
N GLY A 91 -0.40 9.90 -9.07
CA GLY A 91 -0.48 8.46 -8.84
C GLY A 91 -0.23 8.08 -7.37
N THR A 92 0.64 8.81 -6.68
CA THR A 92 0.89 8.64 -5.23
C THR A 92 -0.38 8.92 -4.44
N ALA A 93 -1.07 10.04 -4.71
CA ALA A 93 -2.33 10.36 -4.05
C ALA A 93 -3.39 9.28 -4.30
N ALA A 94 -3.52 8.81 -5.55
CA ALA A 94 -4.42 7.72 -5.89
C ALA A 94 -4.06 6.42 -5.15
N SER A 95 -2.77 6.06 -5.08
CA SER A 95 -2.30 4.85 -4.38
C SER A 95 -2.56 4.91 -2.87
N VAL A 96 -2.34 6.07 -2.23
CA VAL A 96 -2.66 6.26 -0.80
C VAL A 96 -4.16 6.17 -0.56
N ALA A 97 -4.98 6.75 -1.43
CA ALA A 97 -6.44 6.65 -1.32
C ALA A 97 -6.94 5.21 -1.49
N THR A 98 -6.42 4.48 -2.48
CA THR A 98 -6.75 3.06 -2.68
C THR A 98 -6.26 2.21 -1.52
N THR A 99 -5.09 2.52 -0.94
CA THR A 99 -4.62 1.86 0.30
C THR A 99 -5.57 2.13 1.46
N ALA A 100 -6.06 3.35 1.63
CA ALA A 100 -7.04 3.65 2.68
C ALA A 100 -8.32 2.82 2.51
N ALA A 101 -8.82 2.71 1.28
CA ALA A 101 -9.98 1.87 0.96
C ALA A 101 -9.69 0.39 1.23
N LEU A 102 -8.54 -0.12 0.78
CA LEU A 102 -8.10 -1.50 1.04
C LEU A 102 -8.07 -1.79 2.53
N GLN A 103 -7.47 -0.92 3.33
CA GLN A 103 -7.33 -1.12 4.78
C GLN A 103 -8.66 -0.98 5.52
N ALA A 104 -9.62 -0.20 5.00
CA ALA A 104 -10.99 -0.17 5.51
C ALA A 104 -11.74 -1.50 5.24
N VAL A 105 -11.48 -2.14 4.09
CA VAL A 105 -12.12 -3.42 3.74
C VAL A 105 -11.42 -4.58 4.45
N ASP A 106 -10.10 -4.71 4.32
CA ASP A 106 -9.29 -5.81 4.89
C ASP A 106 -9.16 -5.70 6.41
N GLY A 107 -8.62 -4.57 6.86
CA GLY A 107 -8.27 -4.36 8.26
C GLY A 107 -9.48 -4.21 9.17
N VAL A 108 -10.58 -3.66 8.66
CA VAL A 108 -11.74 -3.31 9.49
C VAL A 108 -12.97 -4.14 9.15
N ALA A 109 -13.47 -4.07 7.92
CA ALA A 109 -14.72 -4.76 7.57
C ALA A 109 -14.57 -6.29 7.61
N LEU A 110 -13.52 -6.84 7.02
CA LEU A 110 -13.28 -8.27 6.99
C LEU A 110 -13.12 -8.82 8.41
N LYS A 111 -12.40 -8.12 9.30
CA LYS A 111 -12.28 -8.51 10.71
C LYS A 111 -13.63 -8.70 11.40
N VAL A 112 -14.56 -7.77 11.20
CA VAL A 112 -15.92 -7.86 11.76
C VAL A 112 -16.64 -9.08 11.20
N MET A 113 -16.53 -9.32 9.88
CA MET A 113 -17.21 -10.42 9.21
C MET A 113 -16.68 -11.80 9.65
N VAL A 114 -15.36 -11.98 9.71
CA VAL A 114 -14.76 -13.26 10.12
C VAL A 114 -15.01 -13.54 11.60
N THR A 115 -15.06 -12.50 12.45
CA THR A 115 -15.42 -12.66 13.88
C THR A 115 -16.87 -13.15 14.02
N ARG A 116 -17.81 -12.53 13.29
CA ARG A 116 -19.21 -12.98 13.27
C ARG A 116 -19.38 -14.39 12.74
N TRP A 117 -18.60 -14.76 11.72
CA TRP A 117 -18.57 -16.13 11.20
C TRP A 117 -18.10 -17.13 12.25
N MET A 118 -17.05 -16.80 13.02
CA MET A 118 -16.53 -17.68 14.08
C MET A 118 -17.49 -17.85 15.26
N GLU A 119 -18.29 -16.84 15.58
CA GLU A 119 -19.29 -16.88 16.66
C GLU A 119 -20.59 -17.60 16.26
N ALA A 120 -20.87 -17.74 14.96
CA ALA A 120 -22.09 -18.35 14.46
C ALA A 120 -22.03 -19.89 14.43
N SER A 121 -23.20 -20.53 14.40
CA SER A 121 -23.36 -21.99 14.28
C SER A 121 -24.41 -22.38 13.23
N GLY A 122 -24.35 -23.62 12.75
CA GLY A 122 -25.32 -24.17 11.80
C GLY A 122 -25.44 -23.33 10.51
N GLU A 123 -26.67 -23.16 10.00
CA GLU A 123 -26.93 -22.39 8.78
C GLU A 123 -26.52 -20.91 8.88
N ALA A 124 -26.56 -20.31 10.08
CA ALA A 124 -26.10 -18.94 10.27
C ALA A 124 -24.60 -18.82 10.02
N ARG A 125 -23.81 -19.84 10.38
CA ARG A 125 -22.37 -19.88 10.10
C ARG A 125 -22.09 -19.95 8.61
N ALA A 126 -22.80 -20.79 7.86
CA ALA A 126 -22.64 -20.87 6.41
C ALA A 126 -22.94 -19.51 5.74
N ARG A 127 -24.01 -18.83 6.15
CA ARG A 127 -24.34 -17.49 5.62
C ARG A 127 -23.32 -16.41 5.99
N ALA A 128 -22.82 -16.44 7.22
CA ALA A 128 -21.79 -15.50 7.67
C ALA A 128 -20.46 -15.71 6.91
N PHE A 129 -20.13 -16.97 6.58
CA PHE A 129 -18.96 -17.30 5.76
C PHE A 129 -19.05 -16.67 4.37
N GLU A 130 -20.16 -16.85 3.65
CA GLU A 130 -20.37 -16.25 2.33
C GLU A 130 -20.27 -14.72 2.38
N GLY A 131 -20.79 -14.09 3.44
CA GLY A 131 -20.65 -12.66 3.66
C GLY A 131 -19.19 -12.23 3.85
N ALA A 132 -18.41 -12.96 4.66
CA ALA A 132 -16.99 -12.71 4.84
C ALA A 132 -16.20 -12.93 3.56
N PHE A 133 -16.52 -13.99 2.81
CA PHE A 133 -15.91 -14.31 1.53
C PHE A 133 -16.17 -13.21 0.48
N ALA A 134 -17.39 -12.69 0.39
CA ALA A 134 -17.69 -11.56 -0.49
C ALA A 134 -16.84 -10.32 -0.17
N VAL A 135 -16.65 -9.99 1.13
CA VAL A 135 -15.78 -8.88 1.56
C VAL A 135 -14.32 -9.14 1.19
N ARG A 136 -13.83 -10.38 1.37
CA ARG A 136 -12.49 -10.81 0.93
C ARG A 136 -12.30 -10.62 -0.58
N GLN A 137 -13.30 -10.93 -1.41
CA GLN A 137 -13.18 -10.71 -2.86
C GLN A 137 -13.07 -9.21 -3.23
N VAL A 138 -13.78 -8.32 -2.51
CA VAL A 138 -13.65 -6.88 -2.71
C VAL A 138 -12.24 -6.40 -2.33
N GLU A 139 -11.71 -6.90 -1.23
CA GLU A 139 -10.35 -6.61 -0.79
C GLU A 139 -9.30 -7.07 -1.82
N VAL A 140 -9.37 -8.31 -2.31
CA VAL A 140 -8.48 -8.80 -3.37
C VAL A 140 -8.53 -7.90 -4.61
N GLY A 141 -9.73 -7.44 -5.00
CA GLY A 141 -9.90 -6.47 -6.08
C GLY A 141 -9.21 -5.13 -5.80
N LEU A 142 -9.33 -4.59 -4.58
CA LEU A 142 -8.64 -3.37 -4.18
C LEU A 142 -7.12 -3.54 -4.14
N ALA A 143 -6.62 -4.71 -3.71
CA ALA A 143 -5.19 -5.03 -3.68
C ALA A 143 -4.59 -5.12 -5.09
N SER A 144 -5.32 -5.72 -6.04
CA SER A 144 -4.94 -5.73 -7.47
C SER A 144 -4.89 -4.31 -8.05
N LEU A 145 -5.94 -3.51 -7.84
CA LEU A 145 -5.98 -2.12 -8.31
C LEU A 145 -4.88 -1.26 -7.66
N LEU A 146 -4.58 -1.47 -6.39
CA LEU A 146 -3.46 -0.82 -5.72
C LEU A 146 -2.13 -1.19 -6.38
N SER A 147 -1.90 -2.46 -6.70
CA SER A 147 -0.67 -2.93 -7.35
C SER A 147 -0.49 -2.30 -8.72
N VAL A 148 -1.54 -2.21 -9.54
CA VAL A 148 -1.52 -1.51 -10.83
C VAL A 148 -1.21 -0.02 -10.65
N LEU A 149 -1.95 0.69 -9.79
CA LEU A 149 -1.78 2.13 -9.57
C LEU A 149 -0.40 2.47 -9.02
N PHE A 150 0.07 1.70 -8.04
CA PHE A 150 1.37 1.91 -7.42
C PHE A 150 2.50 1.55 -8.40
N GLY A 151 2.37 0.47 -9.16
CA GLY A 151 3.32 0.10 -10.20
C GLY A 151 3.49 1.18 -11.27
N LEU A 152 2.38 1.76 -11.76
CA LEU A 152 2.40 2.92 -12.66
C LEU A 152 3.06 4.15 -12.01
N THR A 153 2.75 4.40 -10.74
CA THR A 153 3.30 5.52 -9.96
C THR A 153 4.82 5.45 -9.84
N VAL A 154 5.33 4.30 -9.41
CA VAL A 154 6.78 4.09 -9.23
C VAL A 154 7.49 4.08 -10.58
N SER A 155 6.86 3.54 -11.63
CA SER A 155 7.38 3.60 -13.01
C SER A 155 7.52 5.04 -13.50
N ALA A 156 6.53 5.90 -13.24
CA ALA A 156 6.59 7.32 -13.60
C ALA A 156 7.74 8.05 -12.89
N PHE A 157 7.97 7.76 -11.60
CA PHE A 157 9.15 8.27 -10.89
C PHE A 157 10.46 7.70 -11.45
N GLY A 158 10.50 6.42 -11.83
CA GLY A 158 11.65 5.80 -12.49
C GLY A 158 12.02 6.50 -13.79
N ILE A 159 11.03 6.75 -14.66
CA ILE A 159 11.21 7.51 -15.91
C ILE A 159 11.69 8.93 -15.61
N SER A 160 11.08 9.60 -14.62
CA SER A 160 11.50 10.93 -14.18
C SER A 160 12.99 10.96 -13.80
N MET A 161 13.46 9.98 -13.03
CA MET A 161 14.86 9.86 -12.63
C MET A 161 15.80 9.51 -13.78
N LEU A 162 15.39 8.65 -14.73
CA LEU A 162 16.19 8.32 -15.91
C LEU A 162 16.43 9.53 -16.82
N LEU A 163 15.45 10.43 -16.90
CA LEU A 163 15.52 11.66 -17.69
C LEU A 163 16.23 12.80 -16.93
N SER A 164 16.39 12.66 -15.61
CA SER A 164 17.00 13.67 -14.76
C SER A 164 18.53 13.60 -14.81
N ARG A 165 19.18 14.77 -14.72
CA ARG A 165 20.64 14.87 -14.56
C ARG A 165 21.08 14.81 -13.09
N ARG A 166 20.12 14.86 -12.16
CA ARG A 166 20.35 14.94 -10.72
C ARG A 166 20.44 13.57 -10.05
N PHE A 167 19.79 12.56 -10.63
CA PHE A 167 19.74 11.21 -10.06
C PHE A 167 20.65 10.24 -10.84
N PRO A 168 21.31 9.30 -10.16
CA PRO A 168 22.03 8.23 -10.84
C PRO A 168 21.05 7.31 -11.58
N THR A 169 21.45 6.85 -12.77
CA THR A 169 20.58 6.08 -13.68
C THR A 169 20.08 4.75 -13.10
N TRP A 170 20.85 4.12 -12.21
CA TRP A 170 20.45 2.85 -11.56
C TRP A 170 19.20 3.02 -10.68
N LEU A 171 18.99 4.19 -10.05
CA LEU A 171 17.76 4.47 -9.29
C LEU A 171 16.55 4.56 -10.22
N GLY A 172 16.74 5.17 -11.39
CA GLY A 172 15.70 5.24 -12.40
C GLY A 172 15.29 3.88 -12.94
N TRP A 173 16.26 3.00 -13.22
CA TRP A 173 15.98 1.62 -13.63
C TRP A 173 15.36 0.79 -12.50
N LEU A 174 15.81 0.97 -11.26
CA LEU A 174 15.20 0.32 -10.10
C LEU A 174 13.72 0.70 -9.97
N GLY A 175 13.40 1.99 -10.08
CA GLY A 175 12.02 2.48 -10.05
C GLY A 175 11.20 1.95 -11.23
N LEU A 176 11.72 2.00 -12.45
CA LEU A 176 10.99 1.55 -13.63
C LEU A 176 10.72 0.04 -13.60
N LEU A 177 11.75 -0.78 -13.39
CA LEU A 177 11.60 -2.24 -13.39
C LEU A 177 10.79 -2.73 -12.18
N GLY A 178 11.03 -2.15 -11.00
CA GLY A 178 10.25 -2.44 -9.80
C GLY A 178 8.78 -2.06 -9.95
N GLY A 179 8.51 -0.89 -10.55
CA GLY A 179 7.16 -0.44 -10.86
C GLY A 179 6.44 -1.36 -11.85
N LEU A 180 7.10 -1.75 -12.95
CA LEU A 180 6.54 -2.68 -13.93
C LEU A 180 6.29 -4.08 -13.33
N GLY A 181 7.20 -4.57 -12.49
CA GLY A 181 6.98 -5.84 -11.78
C GLY A 181 5.79 -5.78 -10.83
N THR A 182 5.62 -4.67 -10.11
CA THR A 182 4.47 -4.45 -9.21
C THR A 182 3.17 -4.34 -10.00
N LEU A 183 3.20 -3.66 -11.15
CA LEU A 183 2.06 -3.54 -12.05
C LEU A 183 1.61 -4.92 -12.54
N ALA A 184 2.55 -5.77 -12.96
CA ALA A 184 2.25 -7.11 -13.46
C ALA A 184 1.73 -8.07 -12.38
N ALA A 185 1.92 -7.75 -11.09
CA ALA A 185 1.40 -8.53 -9.98
C ALA A 185 -0.06 -8.18 -9.63
N GLY A 186 -0.56 -7.05 -10.12
CA GLY A 186 -1.96 -6.64 -9.97
C GLY A 186 -2.84 -7.25 -11.04
#